data_AF-A0A5C6X5E3-F1
#
_entry.id   AF-A0A5C6X5E3-F1
#
_cell.length_a   1.000
_cell.length_b   1.000
_cell.length_c   1.000
_cell.angle_alpha   90.00
_cell.angle_beta   90.00
_cell.angle_gamma   90.00
#
_symmetry.space_group_name_H-M   'P 1'
#
loop_
_entity.id
_entity.type
_entity.pdbx_description
1 polymer ?
#
loop_
_entity_poly.entity_id
_entity_poly.type
_entity_poly.pdbx_seq_one_letter_code
_entity_poly.pdbx_strand_id
1 'polypeptide(L)' 'MARSKDRKYDIRTLDRFLRDGKVSDEEHQAYLDSLPDVAEKAAKVEADFEENVLEKKDQE' A
#
# COMPACT_ATOMS: atom_id res chain seq x y z
N MET A 1 2.01 8.81 16.94
CA MET A 1 1.68 10.08 16.28
C MET A 1 2.34 10.08 14.90
N ALA A 2 1.65 9.57 13.86
CA ALA A 2 2.11 9.75 12.49
C ALA A 2 2.05 11.25 12.19
N ARG A 3 3.21 11.85 11.97
CA ARG A 3 3.38 13.30 11.90
C ARG A 3 2.73 13.80 10.62
N SER A 4 2.20 15.02 10.66
CA SER A 4 1.50 15.73 9.58
C SER A 4 2.12 15.66 8.17
N LYS A 5 3.40 15.30 8.03
CA LYS A 5 4.08 15.11 6.74
C LYS A 5 3.51 13.97 5.89
N ASP A 6 3.07 12.87 6.49
CA ASP A 6 2.58 11.71 5.73
C ASP A 6 1.24 12.00 5.04
N ARG A 7 0.46 12.95 5.56
CA ARG A 7 -0.84 13.32 4.97
C ARG A 7 -0.70 14.03 3.62
N LYS A 8 0.45 14.68 3.34
CA LYS A 8 0.69 15.32 2.03
C LYS A 8 0.84 14.27 0.92
N TYR A 9 1.32 13.07 1.29
CA TYR A 9 1.55 11.96 0.37
C TYR A 9 0.55 10.80 0.57
N ASP A 10 -0.60 11.07 1.20
CA ASP A 10 -1.67 10.09 1.35
C ASP A 10 -2.27 9.77 -0.02
N ILE A 11 -2.27 8.49 -0.40
CA ILE A 11 -2.74 7.98 -1.69
C ILE A 11 -4.17 8.44 -2.04
N ARG A 12 -5.01 8.67 -1.03
CA ARG A 12 -6.40 9.13 -1.22
C ARG A 12 -6.48 10.57 -1.71
N THR A 13 -5.45 11.37 -1.43
CA THR A 13 -5.40 12.81 -1.72
C THR A 13 -4.27 13.21 -2.64
N LEU A 14 -3.28 12.34 -2.83
CA LEU A 14 -2.07 12.57 -3.62
C LEU A 14 -2.39 12.98 -5.06
N ASP A 15 -3.26 12.22 -5.75
CA ASP A 15 -3.68 12.52 -7.13
C ASP A 15 -4.27 13.92 -7.27
N ARG A 16 -5.09 14.33 -6.30
CA ARG A 16 -5.66 15.68 -6.29
C ARG A 16 -4.57 16.72 -6.04
N PHE A 17 -3.62 16.45 -5.16
CA PHE A 17 -2.54 17.40 -4.86
C PHE A 17 -1.54 17.54 -6.01
N LEU A 18 -1.28 16.48 -6.77
CA LEU A 18 -0.50 16.55 -8.01
C LEU A 18 -1.22 17.38 -9.07
N ARG A 19 -2.53 17.16 -9.28
CA ARG A 19 -3.35 17.96 -10.21
C ARG A 19 -3.48 19.43 -9.82
N ASP A 20 -3.62 19.70 -8.52
CA ASP A 20 -3.72 21.04 -7.96
C ASP A 20 -2.36 21.77 -7.88
N GLY A 21 -1.24 21.09 -8.19
CA GLY A 21 0.11 21.63 -8.08
C GLY A 21 0.60 21.86 -6.65
N LYS A 22 -0.04 21.22 -5.65
CA LYS A 22 0.34 21.27 -4.23
C LYS A 22 1.51 20.34 -3.88
N VAL A 23 1.77 19.39 -4.76
CA VAL A 23 2.94 18.50 -4.76
C VAL A 23 3.46 18.53 -6.20
N SER A 24 4.75 18.77 -6.39
CA SER A 24 5.37 18.58 -7.72
C SER A 24 5.76 17.12 -7.92
N ASP A 25 5.87 16.70 -9.18
CA ASP A 25 6.33 15.34 -9.50
C ASP A 25 7.72 15.06 -8.90
N GLU A 26 8.60 16.07 -8.91
CA GLU A 26 9.94 15.99 -8.30
C GLU A 26 9.89 15.81 -6.77
N GLU A 27 9.00 16.54 -6.08
CA GLU A 27 8.81 16.41 -4.64
C GLU A 27 8.23 15.04 -4.25
N HIS A 28 7.38 14.47 -5.10
CA HIS A 28 6.82 13.14 -4.90
C HIS A 28 7.88 12.06 -5.12
N GLN A 29 8.68 12.19 -6.18
CA GLN A 29 9.76 11.24 -6.48
C GLN A 29 10.81 11.24 -5.36
N ALA A 30 11.25 12.40 -4.90
CA ALA A 30 12.19 12.51 -3.78
C ALA A 30 11.64 11.92 -2.47
N TYR A 31 10.32 11.99 -2.26
CA TYR A 31 9.67 11.34 -1.12
C TYR A 31 9.74 9.81 -1.26
N LEU A 32 9.43 9.26 -2.44
CA LEU A 32 9.54 7.83 -2.71
C LEU A 32 10.97 7.31 -2.52
N ASP A 33 11.97 8.04 -3.02
CA ASP A 33 13.39 7.68 -2.90
C ASP A 33 13.88 7.73 -1.44
N SER A 34 13.22 8.51 -0.58
CA SER A 34 13.52 8.59 0.85
C SER A 34 12.91 7.45 1.67
N LEU A 35 11.98 6.67 1.09
CA LEU A 35 11.34 5.58 1.80
C LEU A 35 12.31 4.40 1.95
N PRO A 36 12.39 3.79 3.15
CA PRO A 36 13.24 2.63 3.35
C PRO A 36 12.72 1.44 2.54
N ASP A 37 13.63 0.77 1.82
CA ASP A 37 13.30 -0.52 1.22
C ASP A 37 13.09 -1.56 2.33
N VAL A 38 11.83 -1.99 2.45
CA VAL A 38 11.40 -3.01 3.42
C VAL A 38 10.92 -4.28 2.72
N ALA A 39 11.14 -4.40 1.41
CA ALA A 39 10.77 -5.60 0.65
C ALA A 39 11.41 -6.87 1.26
N GLU A 40 12.67 -6.79 1.69
CA GLU A 40 13.38 -7.91 2.33
C GLU A 40 12.83 -8.29 3.71
N LYS A 41 12.04 -7.42 4.35
CA LYS A 41 11.40 -7.69 5.65
C LYS A 41 9.97 -8.23 5.52
N ALA A 42 9.50 -8.43 4.29
CA ALA A 42 8.18 -9.02 4.07
C ALA A 42 8.16 -10.46 4.58
N ALA A 43 7.24 -10.76 5.51
CA ALA A 43 6.97 -12.13 5.90
C ALA A 43 6.46 -12.89 4.66
N LYS A 44 7.07 -14.04 4.36
CA LYS A 44 6.54 -14.94 3.34
C LYS A 44 5.19 -15.45 3.84
N VAL A 45 4.11 -14.95 3.25
CA VAL A 45 2.78 -15.49 3.47
C VAL A 45 2.66 -16.69 2.55
N GLU A 46 2.90 -17.88 3.10
CA GLU A 46 2.57 -19.15 2.44
C GLU A 46 1.05 -19.30 2.55
N ALA A 47 0.36 -19.04 1.44
CA ALA A 47 -1.07 -19.29 1.33
C ALA A 47 -1.25 -20.73 0.84
N ASP A 48 -1.63 -21.62 1.75
CA ASP A 48 -2.10 -22.96 1.38
C ASP A 48 -3.48 -22.82 0.73
N PHE A 49 -3.55 -23.02 -0.58
CA PHE A 49 -4.81 -23.10 -1.31
C PHE A 49 -5.41 -24.48 -1.07
N GLU A 50 -6.38 -24.58 -0.16
CA GLU A 50 -7.23 -25.78 -0.08
C GLU A 50 -8.21 -25.79 -1.26
N GLU A 51 -8.09 -26.78 -2.13
CA GLU A 51 -9.08 -27.08 -3.17
C GLU A 51 -10.31 -27.77 -2.52
N ASN A 52 -11.52 -27.47 -3.01
CA ASN A 52 -12.81 -28.03 -2.55
C ASN A 52 -13.35 -27.58 -1.16
N VAL A 53 -13.06 -26.34 -0.73
CA VAL A 53 -13.66 -25.75 0.50
C VAL A 53 -15.20 -25.62 0.40
N LEU A 54 -15.75 -25.48 -0.80
CA LEU A 54 -17.20 -25.30 -1.02
C LEU A 54 -17.99 -26.62 -1.04
N GLU A 55 -17.37 -27.76 -1.32
CA GLU A 55 -18.07 -29.04 -1.50
C GLU A 55 -18.35 -29.78 -0.19
N LYS A 56 -17.77 -29.34 0.94
CA LYS A 56 -17.93 -29.98 2.25
C LYS A 56 -19.23 -29.65 3.00
N LYS A 57 -20.10 -28.77 2.47
CA LYS A 57 -21.27 -28.26 3.22
C LYS A 57 -22.58 -29.02 3.03
N ASP A 58 -22.64 -30.05 2.18
CA ASP A 58 -23.91 -30.69 1.82
C ASP A 58 -24.01 -32.17 2.20
N GLN A 59 -23.64 -32.53 3.43
CA GLN A 59 -24.04 -33.83 4.02
C GLN A 59 -24.42 -33.67 5.50
N GLU A 60 -25.70 -33.38 5.75
CA GLU A 60 -26.41 -33.70 7.00
C GLU A 60 -27.80 -34.26 6.68
#